data_AF-A0AAE9MTK9-F1
#
_entry.id   AF-A0AAE9MTK9-F1
#
_cell.length_a   1.000
_cell.length_b   1.000
_cell.length_c   1.000
_cell.angle_alpha   90.00
_cell.angle_beta   90.00
_cell.angle_gamma   90.00
#
_symmetry.space_group_name_H-M   'P 1'
#
loop_
_entity.id
_entity.type
_entity.pdbx_description
1 polymer ?
#
loop_
_entity_poly.entity_id
_entity_poly.type
_entity_poly.pdbx_seq_one_letter_code
_entity_poly.pdbx_strand_id
1 'polypeptide(L)'
;MKLNTDYDEKSNEKPFEHFSKDLFEELQKHPFGSMPKRDLDCLLFFLFEKHGLLEGKNNREKAQNLQINETRLKSYILDANAKYGKDEKAENLAKLLKKMGDETKVAIDGDYLVFLEEDPVIKADFVQSLKDEGFYTDSSFNNELIKVKLSSFLCFAKNKGFLNKKELLDIVKSDEKSTKMIRQFIDENKSVKEMGLDVLKIIQAQNGFGISTFISLFEYGKNIVKNKIH
;
A
#
# COMPACT_ATOMS: atom_id res chain seq x y z
N MET A 1 -28.89 10.26 1.83
CA MET A 1 -27.84 9.56 2.57
C MET A 1 -28.44 8.32 3.23
N LYS A 2 -27.77 7.16 3.13
CA LYS A 2 -28.09 5.95 3.89
C LYS A 2 -26.95 5.69 4.87
N LEU A 3 -27.28 5.50 6.13
CA LEU A 3 -26.34 5.17 7.19
C LEU A 3 -26.82 3.88 7.86
N ASN A 4 -25.86 3.07 8.27
CA ASN A 4 -26.13 1.85 9.00
C ASN A 4 -26.71 2.22 10.37
N THR A 5 -27.97 1.87 10.59
CA THR A 5 -28.67 2.08 11.86
C THR A 5 -28.80 0.80 12.67
N ASP A 6 -28.29 -0.32 12.16
CA ASP A 6 -28.50 -1.62 12.79
C ASP A 6 -27.75 -1.69 14.11
N TYR A 7 -28.52 -1.99 15.16
CA TYR A 7 -28.02 -2.20 16.50
C TYR A 7 -27.42 -3.61 16.57
N ASP A 8 -26.11 -3.71 16.79
CA ASP A 8 -25.49 -5.01 17.04
C ASP A 8 -25.78 -5.42 18.49
N GLU A 9 -26.82 -6.23 18.71
CA GLU A 9 -27.23 -6.69 20.05
C GLU A 9 -26.11 -7.43 20.82
N LYS A 10 -25.02 -7.82 20.16
CA LYS A 10 -23.87 -8.52 20.77
C LYS A 10 -22.80 -7.58 21.32
N SER A 11 -22.72 -6.34 20.85
CA SER A 11 -21.92 -5.31 21.50
C SER A 11 -22.88 -4.49 22.37
N ASN A 12 -22.60 -4.34 23.66
CA ASN A 12 -23.43 -3.52 24.56
C ASN A 12 -23.29 -2.01 24.27
N GLU A 13 -22.93 -1.64 23.04
CA GLU A 13 -22.48 -0.32 22.62
C GLU A 13 -23.48 0.25 21.60
N LYS A 14 -24.01 1.44 21.86
CA LYS A 14 -24.87 2.15 20.91
C LYS A 14 -23.97 3.00 19.98
N PRO A 15 -23.81 2.65 18.69
CA PRO A 15 -22.88 3.35 17.80
C PRO A 15 -23.18 4.86 17.69
N PHE A 16 -24.46 5.23 17.77
CA PHE A 16 -24.91 6.62 17.78
C PHE A 16 -24.54 7.40 19.04
N GLU A 17 -24.49 6.76 20.22
CA GLU A 17 -24.08 7.44 21.46
C GLU A 17 -22.58 7.77 21.41
N HIS A 18 -21.75 6.82 20.95
CA HIS A 18 -20.32 7.05 20.76
C HIS A 18 -20.03 8.06 19.66
N PHE A 19 -20.72 7.97 18.52
CA PHE A 19 -20.65 8.97 17.45
C PHE A 19 -20.97 10.37 17.99
N SER A 20 -22.09 10.52 18.71
CA SER A 20 -22.52 11.82 19.23
C SER A 20 -21.50 12.37 20.23
N LYS A 21 -21.01 11.52 21.14
CA LYS A 21 -20.00 11.90 22.13
C LYS A 21 -18.73 12.40 21.45
N ASP A 22 -18.16 11.61 20.54
CA ASP A 22 -16.92 11.97 19.83
C ASP A 22 -17.11 13.25 18.99
N LEU A 23 -18.28 13.41 18.35
CA LEU A 23 -18.61 14.62 17.58
C LEU A 23 -18.61 15.86 18.48
N PHE A 24 -19.27 15.79 19.64
CA PHE A 24 -19.30 16.92 20.58
C PHE A 24 -17.93 17.21 21.17
N GLU A 25 -17.15 16.19 21.52
CA GLU A 25 -15.78 16.35 22.02
C GLU A 25 -14.89 17.07 21.00
N GLU A 26 -15.00 16.73 19.70
CA GLU A 26 -14.22 17.40 18.67
C GLU A 26 -14.71 18.83 18.40
N LEU A 27 -16.04 19.04 18.33
CA LEU A 27 -16.61 20.38 18.12
C LEU A 27 -16.23 21.36 19.24
N GLN A 28 -16.12 20.88 20.48
CA GLN A 28 -15.72 21.71 21.64
C GLN A 28 -14.26 22.20 21.58
N LYS A 29 -13.41 21.58 20.77
CA LYS A 29 -12.02 22.05 20.57
C LYS A 29 -11.94 23.36 19.78
N HIS A 30 -13.05 23.76 19.15
CA HIS A 30 -13.12 24.94 18.30
C HIS A 30 -14.16 25.93 18.83
N PRO A 31 -13.93 27.25 18.72
CA PRO A 31 -14.98 28.23 18.96
C PRO A 31 -16.20 27.94 18.08
N PHE A 32 -17.40 28.14 18.63
CA PHE A 32 -18.63 27.86 17.91
C PHE A 32 -18.69 28.62 16.57
N GLY A 33 -18.96 27.90 15.47
CA GLY A 33 -19.02 28.46 14.11
C GLY A 33 -17.67 28.73 13.43
N SER A 34 -16.54 28.43 14.09
CA SER A 34 -15.21 28.65 13.51
C SER A 34 -14.72 27.51 12.60
N MET A 35 -15.29 26.30 12.73
CA MET A 35 -14.90 25.16 11.91
C MET A 35 -15.38 25.36 10.46
N PRO A 36 -14.48 25.34 9.46
CA PRO A 36 -14.88 25.42 8.07
C PRO A 36 -15.81 24.27 7.69
N LYS A 37 -16.75 24.52 6.77
CA LYS A 37 -17.70 23.50 6.31
C LYS A 37 -17.02 22.22 5.83
N ARG A 38 -15.92 22.34 5.06
CA ARG A 38 -15.15 21.20 4.58
C ARG A 38 -14.60 20.34 5.72
N ASP A 39 -14.17 20.99 6.80
CA ASP A 39 -13.55 20.33 7.95
C ASP A 39 -14.59 19.59 8.77
N LEU A 40 -15.77 20.20 8.94
CA LEU A 40 -16.92 19.53 9.54
C LEU A 40 -17.35 18.31 8.73
N ASP A 41 -17.43 18.42 7.40
CA ASP A 41 -17.75 17.27 6.55
C ASP A 41 -16.71 16.14 6.69
N CYS A 42 -15.40 16.48 6.78
CA CYS A 42 -14.35 15.48 6.99
C CYS A 42 -14.42 14.83 8.37
N LEU A 43 -14.76 15.59 9.41
CA LEU A 43 -14.98 15.06 10.76
C LEU A 43 -16.16 14.08 10.77
N LEU A 44 -17.30 14.48 10.19
CA LEU A 44 -18.46 13.61 10.08
C LEU A 44 -18.13 12.32 9.33
N PHE A 45 -17.42 12.44 8.20
CA PHE A 45 -16.97 11.29 7.42
C PHE A 45 -16.09 10.35 8.26
N PHE A 46 -15.07 10.88 8.94
CA PHE A 46 -14.19 10.11 9.81
C PHE A 46 -14.97 9.35 10.89
N LEU A 47 -15.91 10.03 11.55
CA LEU A 47 -16.72 9.41 12.60
C LEU A 47 -17.71 8.38 12.05
N PHE A 48 -18.25 8.57 10.84
CA PHE A 48 -19.08 7.56 10.20
C PHE A 48 -18.30 6.28 9.90
N GLU A 49 -17.05 6.38 9.44
CA GLU A 49 -16.21 5.20 9.23
C GLU A 49 -15.78 4.57 10.56
N LYS A 50 -15.32 5.37 11.52
CA LYS A 50 -14.88 4.91 12.85
C LYS A 50 -15.95 4.11 13.58
N HIS A 51 -17.20 4.54 13.49
CA HIS A 51 -18.34 3.91 14.18
C HIS A 51 -19.15 2.95 13.31
N GLY A 52 -18.64 2.58 12.11
CA GLY A 52 -19.31 1.60 11.24
C GLY A 52 -20.67 2.05 10.69
N LEU A 53 -20.93 3.36 10.67
CA LEU A 53 -22.19 3.96 10.21
C LEU A 53 -22.23 4.09 8.68
N LEU A 54 -21.08 4.00 8.00
CA LEU A 54 -20.99 4.10 6.55
C LEU A 54 -21.32 2.76 5.88
N GLU A 55 -22.46 2.67 5.22
CA GLU A 55 -22.85 1.49 4.45
C GLU A 55 -22.08 1.37 3.12
N GLY A 56 -21.70 0.15 2.76
CA GLY A 56 -21.13 -0.19 1.46
C GLY A 56 -19.84 -0.98 1.58
N LYS A 57 -19.64 -1.95 0.67
CA LYS A 57 -18.47 -2.84 0.66
C LYS A 57 -17.27 -2.26 -0.07
N ASN A 58 -17.52 -1.32 -0.99
CA ASN A 58 -16.53 -0.67 -1.84
C ASN A 58 -16.84 0.83 -1.92
N ASN A 59 -15.89 1.62 -2.41
CA ASN A 59 -15.97 3.06 -2.57
C ASN A 59 -17.14 3.48 -3.46
N ARG A 60 -17.49 2.69 -4.48
CA ARG A 60 -18.65 2.98 -5.34
C ARG A 60 -19.95 2.95 -4.55
N GLU A 61 -20.18 1.88 -3.79
CA GLU A 61 -21.36 1.72 -2.93
C GLU A 61 -21.40 2.80 -1.84
N LYS A 62 -20.27 3.03 -1.14
CA LYS A 62 -20.13 4.08 -0.13
C LYS A 62 -20.47 5.46 -0.71
N ALA A 63 -19.93 5.80 -1.89
CA ALA A 63 -20.19 7.07 -2.55
C ALA A 63 -21.68 7.22 -2.93
N GLN A 64 -22.30 6.15 -3.46
CA GLN A 64 -23.71 6.13 -3.80
C GLN A 64 -24.60 6.33 -2.56
N ASN A 65 -24.29 5.67 -1.44
CA ASN A 65 -25.02 5.78 -0.18
C ASN A 65 -24.91 7.19 0.42
N LEU A 66 -23.76 7.83 0.27
CA LEU A 66 -23.55 9.24 0.63
C LEU A 66 -24.08 10.24 -0.42
N GLN A 67 -24.53 9.77 -1.58
CA GLN A 67 -25.00 10.60 -2.71
C GLN A 67 -23.91 11.57 -3.22
N ILE A 68 -22.68 11.10 -3.29
CA ILE A 68 -21.52 11.81 -3.86
C ILE A 68 -20.86 10.96 -4.96
N ASN A 69 -19.91 11.55 -5.68
CA ASN A 69 -19.07 10.78 -6.62
C ASN A 69 -17.87 10.15 -5.89
N GLU A 70 -17.28 9.11 -6.49
CA GLU A 70 -16.14 8.38 -5.93
C GLU A 70 -14.90 9.26 -5.75
N THR A 71 -14.67 10.23 -6.66
CA THR A 71 -13.56 11.18 -6.53
C THR A 71 -13.67 11.96 -5.23
N ARG A 72 -14.86 12.47 -4.92
CA ARG A 72 -15.13 13.23 -3.70
C ARG A 72 -15.06 12.33 -2.46
N LEU A 73 -15.52 11.09 -2.54
CA LEU A 73 -15.34 10.10 -1.47
C LEU A 73 -13.85 9.90 -1.17
N LYS A 74 -13.02 9.63 -2.19
CA LYS A 74 -11.57 9.43 -2.03
C LYS A 74 -10.88 10.66 -1.45
N SER A 75 -11.31 11.87 -1.83
CA SER A 75 -10.83 13.10 -1.20
C SER A 75 -11.23 13.20 0.28
N TYR A 76 -12.44 12.78 0.66
CA TYR A 76 -12.82 12.71 2.08
C TYR A 76 -11.98 11.68 2.85
N ILE A 77 -11.73 10.50 2.29
CA ILE A 77 -10.89 9.47 2.92
C ILE A 77 -9.48 10.04 3.22
N LEU A 78 -8.85 10.67 2.22
CA LEU A 78 -7.51 11.25 2.38
C LEU A 78 -7.50 12.41 3.39
N ASP A 79 -8.42 13.37 3.27
CA ASP A 79 -8.46 14.55 4.14
C ASP A 79 -8.80 14.16 5.59
N ALA A 80 -9.71 13.21 5.78
CA ALA A 80 -10.09 12.69 7.09
C ALA A 80 -8.91 11.96 7.74
N ASN A 81 -8.22 11.09 7.00
CA ASN A 81 -7.05 10.39 7.51
C ASN A 81 -5.91 11.36 7.87
N ALA A 82 -5.68 12.40 7.06
CA ALA A 82 -4.65 13.40 7.34
C ALA A 82 -4.92 14.21 8.61
N LYS A 83 -6.19 14.41 9.00
CA LYS A 83 -6.60 15.22 10.16
C LYS A 83 -6.81 14.41 11.43
N TYR A 84 -7.44 13.25 11.29
CA TYR A 84 -7.97 12.46 12.41
C TYR A 84 -7.45 11.02 12.41
N GLY A 85 -6.82 10.58 11.31
CA GLY A 85 -6.18 9.28 11.21
C GLY A 85 -4.97 9.17 12.13
N LYS A 86 -4.58 7.93 12.40
CA LYS A 86 -3.33 7.62 13.09
C LYS A 86 -2.24 7.37 12.05
N ASP A 87 -0.99 7.60 12.42
CA ASP A 87 0.14 7.15 11.61
C ASP A 87 0.25 5.63 11.67
N GLU A 88 -0.46 4.97 10.76
CA GLU A 88 -0.56 3.50 10.65
C GLU A 88 0.18 2.98 9.41
N LYS A 89 1.16 3.73 8.87
CA LYS A 89 1.86 3.37 7.62
C LYS A 89 2.38 1.93 7.61
N ALA A 90 2.97 1.46 8.72
CA ALA A 90 3.46 0.10 8.85
C ALA A 90 2.32 -0.95 8.83
N GLU A 91 1.19 -0.65 9.47
CA GLU A 91 0.02 -1.52 9.50
C GLU A 91 -0.68 -1.55 8.14
N ASN A 92 -0.78 -0.41 7.46
CA ASN A 92 -1.34 -0.28 6.11
C ASN A 92 -0.54 -1.12 5.10
N LEU A 93 0.79 -1.10 5.19
CA LEU A 93 1.65 -1.98 4.40
C LEU A 93 1.37 -3.46 4.69
N ALA A 94 1.28 -3.84 5.96
CA ALA A 94 0.98 -5.22 6.34
C ALA A 94 -0.40 -5.69 5.83
N LYS A 95 -1.42 -4.83 5.96
CA LYS A 95 -2.78 -5.06 5.42
C LYS A 95 -2.73 -5.28 3.90
N LEU A 96 -2.01 -4.43 3.16
CA LEU A 96 -1.88 -4.55 1.71
C LEU A 96 -1.18 -5.85 1.30
N LEU A 97 -0.08 -6.19 1.96
CA LEU A 97 0.68 -7.41 1.66
C LEU A 97 -0.14 -8.67 1.96
N LYS A 98 -0.88 -8.68 3.06
CA LYS A 98 -1.81 -9.77 3.38
C LYS A 98 -2.91 -9.90 2.33
N LYS A 99 -3.54 -8.79 1.92
CA LYS A 99 -4.53 -8.78 0.83
C LYS A 99 -3.97 -9.36 -0.46
N MET A 100 -2.72 -9.06 -0.80
CA MET A 100 -2.06 -9.60 -2.00
C MET A 100 -1.81 -11.11 -1.92
N GLY A 101 -1.63 -11.67 -0.72
CA GLY A 101 -1.47 -13.11 -0.50
C GLY A 101 -2.78 -13.89 -0.51
N ASP A 102 -3.87 -13.29 0.02
CA ASP A 102 -5.12 -14.01 0.27
C ASP A 102 -6.18 -13.82 -0.84
N GLU A 103 -6.33 -12.61 -1.41
CA GLU A 103 -7.60 -12.23 -2.08
C GLU A 103 -7.46 -11.32 -3.31
N THR A 104 -6.33 -10.63 -3.50
CA THR A 104 -6.21 -9.61 -4.56
C THR A 104 -5.94 -10.25 -5.91
N LYS A 105 -6.57 -9.73 -6.97
CA LYS A 105 -6.22 -10.04 -8.37
C LYS A 105 -4.85 -9.41 -8.70
N VAL A 106 -3.80 -10.04 -8.21
CA VAL A 106 -2.41 -9.72 -8.56
C VAL A 106 -2.12 -10.37 -9.91
N ALA A 107 -1.64 -9.57 -10.85
CA ALA A 107 -1.23 -10.02 -12.17
C ALA A 107 0.25 -9.70 -12.39
N ILE A 108 0.93 -10.56 -13.13
CA ILE A 108 2.27 -10.30 -13.64
C ILE A 108 2.12 -9.88 -15.10
N ASP A 109 2.55 -8.66 -15.42
CA ASP A 109 2.55 -8.08 -16.76
C ASP A 109 4.01 -7.83 -17.18
N GLY A 110 4.63 -8.84 -17.78
CA GLY A 110 6.06 -8.85 -18.08
C GLY A 110 6.91 -8.68 -16.82
N ASP A 111 7.69 -7.61 -16.77
CA ASP A 111 8.58 -7.28 -15.65
C ASP A 111 7.86 -6.59 -14.48
N TYR A 112 6.53 -6.44 -14.54
CA TYR A 112 5.74 -5.68 -13.58
C TYR A 112 4.77 -6.55 -12.79
N LEU A 113 4.69 -6.25 -11.50
CA LEU A 113 3.59 -6.65 -10.64
C LEU A 113 2.47 -5.60 -10.76
N VAL A 114 1.26 -6.05 -11.04
CA VAL A 114 0.08 -5.20 -11.22
C VAL A 114 -1.01 -5.67 -10.27
N PHE A 115 -1.54 -4.75 -9.47
CA PHE A 115 -2.66 -5.03 -8.58
C PHE A 115 -3.53 -3.78 -8.39
N LEU A 116 -4.69 -3.95 -7.78
CA LEU A 116 -5.63 -2.88 -7.46
C LEU A 116 -5.61 -2.64 -5.94
N GLU A 117 -5.51 -1.39 -5.52
CA GLU A 117 -5.82 -0.97 -4.15
C GLU A 117 -6.85 0.16 -4.21
N GLU A 118 -8.01 -0.11 -3.64
CA GLU A 118 -9.17 0.78 -3.65
C GLU A 118 -9.04 1.87 -2.58
N ASP A 119 -8.38 1.55 -1.45
CA ASP A 119 -8.15 2.51 -0.37
C ASP A 119 -7.04 3.51 -0.76
N PRO A 120 -7.36 4.81 -0.90
CA PRO A 120 -6.39 5.80 -1.32
C PRO A 120 -5.29 6.06 -0.27
N VAL A 121 -5.53 5.80 1.02
CA VAL A 121 -4.52 5.96 2.09
C VAL A 121 -3.51 4.83 2.00
N ILE A 122 -3.98 3.58 1.95
CA ILE A 122 -3.09 2.40 1.83
C ILE A 122 -2.25 2.50 0.56
N LYS A 123 -2.86 2.91 -0.55
CA LYS A 123 -2.14 3.16 -1.81
C LYS A 123 -1.07 4.23 -1.65
N ALA A 124 -1.40 5.38 -1.05
CA ALA A 124 -0.46 6.48 -0.86
C ALA A 124 0.72 6.05 0.02
N ASP A 125 0.46 5.37 1.12
CA ASP A 125 1.46 4.84 2.05
C ASP A 125 2.40 3.84 1.38
N PHE A 126 1.85 2.93 0.57
CA PHE A 126 2.64 1.97 -0.20
C PHE A 126 3.54 2.67 -1.22
N VAL A 127 2.98 3.56 -2.03
CA VAL A 127 3.73 4.31 -3.05
C VAL A 127 4.83 5.15 -2.40
N GLN A 128 4.55 5.81 -1.27
CA GLN A 128 5.56 6.56 -0.54
C GLN A 128 6.64 5.65 0.04
N SER A 129 6.27 4.49 0.58
CA SER A 129 7.24 3.52 1.11
C SER A 129 8.19 2.98 0.04
N LEU A 130 7.69 2.78 -1.18
CA LEU A 130 8.54 2.44 -2.32
C LEU A 130 9.50 3.58 -2.69
N LYS A 131 9.01 4.82 -2.73
CA LYS A 131 9.82 6.01 -3.02
C LYS A 131 10.92 6.23 -1.98
N ASP A 132 10.61 6.01 -0.70
CA ASP A 132 11.57 6.11 0.40
C ASP A 132 12.75 5.13 0.22
N GLU A 133 12.52 4.01 -0.47
CA GLU A 133 13.56 3.02 -0.83
C GLU A 133 14.16 3.24 -2.24
N GLY A 134 13.82 4.35 -2.90
CA GLY A 134 14.33 4.71 -4.23
C GLY A 134 13.63 4.03 -5.40
N PHE A 135 12.49 3.38 -5.16
CA PHE A 135 11.68 2.72 -6.19
C PHE A 135 10.52 3.60 -6.67
N TYR A 136 10.07 3.36 -7.89
CA TYR A 136 8.98 4.10 -8.51
C TYR A 136 7.86 3.15 -8.92
N THR A 137 6.63 3.67 -8.90
CA THR A 137 5.46 3.03 -9.50
C THR A 137 5.13 3.73 -10.81
N ASP A 138 4.56 2.98 -11.75
CA ASP A 138 4.01 3.54 -12.98
C ASP A 138 2.54 3.96 -12.72
N SER A 139 2.19 5.17 -13.16
CA SER A 139 0.85 5.72 -13.01
C SER A 139 0.01 5.35 -14.23
N SER A 140 -0.90 4.40 -14.07
CA SER A 140 -1.92 4.08 -15.06
C SER A 140 -3.08 5.08 -15.03
N PHE A 141 -3.87 5.12 -16.11
CA PHE A 141 -5.14 5.89 -16.17
C PHE A 141 -6.15 5.48 -15.08
N ASN A 142 -6.04 4.25 -14.56
CA ASN A 142 -6.82 3.83 -13.40
C ASN A 142 -6.08 4.19 -12.10
N ASN A 143 -6.66 5.12 -11.34
CA ASN A 143 -6.13 5.60 -10.05
C ASN A 143 -6.13 4.57 -8.92
N GLU A 144 -6.71 3.39 -9.09
CA GLU A 144 -6.61 2.27 -8.15
C GLU A 144 -5.54 1.26 -8.56
N LEU A 145 -5.16 1.25 -9.83
CA LEU A 145 -4.12 0.36 -10.33
C LEU A 145 -2.76 0.81 -9.81
N ILE A 146 -1.99 -0.15 -9.33
CA ILE A 146 -0.60 0.00 -8.93
C ILE A 146 0.20 -0.92 -9.82
N LYS A 147 1.14 -0.33 -10.56
CA LYS A 147 2.10 -1.06 -11.41
C LYS A 147 3.50 -0.79 -10.89
N VAL A 148 4.17 -1.84 -10.41
CA VAL A 148 5.52 -1.75 -9.84
C VAL A 148 6.41 -2.80 -10.48
N LYS A 149 7.69 -2.49 -10.74
CA LYS A 149 8.62 -3.51 -11.23
C LYS A 149 8.72 -4.65 -10.21
N LEU A 150 8.65 -5.89 -10.69
CA LEU A 150 8.70 -7.08 -9.85
C LEU A 150 9.98 -7.12 -9.01
N SER A 151 11.12 -6.74 -9.60
CA SER A 151 12.40 -6.63 -8.89
C SER A 151 12.38 -5.60 -7.75
N SER A 152 11.79 -4.41 -7.99
CA SER A 152 11.63 -3.37 -6.98
C SER A 152 10.73 -3.84 -5.84
N PHE A 153 9.62 -4.50 -6.15
CA PHE A 153 8.71 -5.05 -5.15
C PHE A 153 9.39 -6.12 -4.29
N LEU A 154 10.12 -7.05 -4.90
CA LEU A 154 10.84 -8.11 -4.17
C LEU A 154 11.93 -7.53 -3.25
N CYS A 155 12.65 -6.51 -3.72
CA CYS A 155 13.64 -5.81 -2.89
C CYS A 155 12.98 -5.10 -1.71
N PHE A 156 11.91 -4.35 -1.97
CA PHE A 156 11.11 -3.68 -0.95
C PHE A 156 10.58 -4.65 0.12
N ALA A 157 9.94 -5.73 -0.31
CA ALA A 157 9.36 -6.73 0.59
C ALA A 157 10.45 -7.39 1.46
N LYS A 158 11.64 -7.62 0.91
CA LYS A 158 12.81 -8.13 1.64
C LYS A 158 13.31 -7.13 2.69
N ASN A 159 13.48 -5.87 2.32
CA ASN A 159 14.03 -4.84 3.20
C ASN A 159 13.13 -4.60 4.42
N LYS A 160 11.81 -4.64 4.21
CA LYS A 160 10.84 -4.49 5.28
C LYS A 160 10.63 -5.75 6.13
N GLY A 161 11.33 -6.85 5.83
CA GLY A 161 11.23 -8.09 6.59
C GLY A 161 9.88 -8.81 6.43
N PHE A 162 9.11 -8.45 5.41
CA PHE A 162 7.78 -9.04 5.15
C PHE A 162 7.84 -10.41 4.46
N LEU A 163 9.03 -11.01 4.33
CA LEU A 163 9.22 -12.24 3.57
C LEU A 163 9.27 -13.48 4.47
N ASN A 164 8.14 -14.17 4.57
CA ASN A 164 8.16 -15.62 4.70
C ASN A 164 8.22 -16.25 3.31
N LYS A 165 9.25 -17.08 3.06
CA LYS A 165 9.60 -17.66 1.74
C LYS A 165 8.44 -18.32 0.96
N LYS A 166 7.37 -18.76 1.63
CA LYS A 166 6.23 -19.46 1.02
C LYS A 166 5.24 -18.52 0.31
N GLU A 167 4.92 -17.37 0.91
CA GLU A 167 3.88 -16.46 0.41
C GLU A 167 4.29 -15.78 -0.91
N LEU A 168 5.57 -15.41 -1.05
CA LEU A 168 6.11 -14.93 -2.33
C LEU A 168 6.07 -15.98 -3.44
N LEU A 169 6.36 -17.24 -3.10
CA LEU A 169 6.37 -18.32 -4.08
C LEU A 169 4.96 -18.57 -4.63
N ASP A 170 3.93 -18.31 -3.84
CA ASP A 170 2.54 -18.45 -4.27
C ASP A 170 2.08 -17.27 -5.14
N ILE A 171 2.48 -16.04 -4.81
CA ILE A 171 2.23 -14.84 -5.65
C ILE A 171 2.90 -14.95 -7.04
N VAL A 172 4.06 -15.62 -7.11
CA VAL A 172 4.92 -15.72 -8.31
C VAL A 172 4.58 -16.93 -9.19
N LYS A 173 3.87 -17.94 -8.69
CA LYS A 173 3.59 -19.20 -9.41
C LYS A 173 2.67 -19.07 -10.62
N SER A 174 2.17 -17.88 -10.94
CA SER A 174 1.32 -17.62 -12.10
C SER A 174 2.07 -17.42 -13.43
N ASP A 175 3.42 -17.46 -13.45
CA ASP A 175 4.21 -17.35 -14.69
C ASP A 175 5.48 -18.24 -14.66
N GLU A 176 5.62 -19.15 -15.65
CA GLU A 176 6.69 -20.17 -15.75
C GLU A 176 8.09 -19.58 -15.99
N LYS A 177 8.18 -18.36 -16.52
CA LYS A 177 9.45 -17.70 -16.85
C LYS A 177 10.05 -16.99 -15.62
N SER A 178 9.19 -16.32 -14.85
CA SER A 178 9.53 -15.63 -13.61
C SER A 178 9.98 -16.59 -12.49
N THR A 179 9.46 -17.82 -12.49
CA THR A 179 9.77 -18.85 -11.48
C THR A 179 11.23 -19.33 -11.50
N LYS A 180 11.94 -19.28 -12.63
CA LYS A 180 13.36 -19.67 -12.70
C LYS A 180 14.29 -18.62 -12.06
N MET A 181 14.04 -17.34 -12.31
CA MET A 181 14.88 -16.24 -11.81
C MET A 181 14.68 -16.00 -10.31
N ILE A 182 13.45 -16.18 -9.82
CA ILE A 182 13.12 -16.02 -8.40
C ILE A 182 13.67 -17.19 -7.57
N ARG A 183 13.71 -18.41 -8.13
CA ARG A 183 14.42 -19.55 -7.50
C ARG A 183 15.92 -19.28 -7.34
N GLN A 184 16.58 -18.72 -8.35
CA GLN A 184 17.99 -18.30 -8.24
C GLN A 184 18.22 -17.22 -7.16
N PHE A 185 17.34 -16.22 -7.08
CA PHE A 185 17.42 -15.18 -6.06
C PHE A 185 17.25 -15.73 -4.63
N ILE A 186 16.37 -16.72 -4.44
CA ILE A 186 16.12 -17.37 -3.16
C ILE A 186 17.29 -18.27 -2.74
N ASP A 187 17.92 -18.98 -3.68
CA ASP A 187 18.97 -19.96 -3.40
C ASP A 187 20.35 -19.33 -3.15
N GLU A 188 20.65 -18.13 -3.68
CA GLU A 188 22.01 -17.56 -3.62
C GLU A 188 22.31 -16.63 -2.40
N ASN A 189 21.42 -16.47 -1.43
CA ASN A 189 21.61 -15.52 -0.31
C ASN A 189 22.49 -16.05 0.87
N LYS A 190 23.82 -16.04 0.70
CA LYS A 190 24.78 -15.84 1.80
C LYS A 190 25.37 -14.41 1.73
N SER A 191 25.12 -13.64 2.79
CA SER A 191 25.70 -12.32 3.12
C SER A 191 25.49 -11.16 2.11
N VAL A 192 24.31 -10.55 2.18
CA VAL A 192 23.92 -9.31 1.48
C VAL A 192 24.70 -8.07 1.95
N LYS A 193 25.49 -8.18 3.04
CA LYS A 193 26.16 -7.02 3.66
C LYS A 193 27.35 -6.48 2.86
N GLU A 194 27.92 -7.24 1.92
CA GLU A 194 29.08 -6.78 1.14
C GLU A 194 28.72 -6.36 -0.30
N MET A 195 27.56 -6.79 -0.83
CA MET A 195 27.13 -6.47 -2.21
C MET A 195 26.47 -5.10 -2.36
N GLY A 196 25.98 -4.50 -1.26
CA GLY A 196 25.16 -3.28 -1.31
C GLY A 196 25.94 -2.00 -1.61
N LEU A 197 27.23 -1.91 -1.26
CA LEU A 197 27.98 -0.64 -1.30
C LEU A 197 28.53 -0.28 -2.69
N ASP A 198 28.84 -1.27 -3.52
CA ASP A 198 29.39 -1.02 -4.87
C ASP A 198 28.28 -0.92 -5.94
N VAL A 199 27.15 -1.61 -5.74
CA VAL A 199 25.98 -1.53 -6.63
C VAL A 199 25.32 -0.15 -6.53
N LEU A 200 25.28 0.45 -5.33
CA LEU A 200 24.75 1.80 -5.11
C LEU A 200 25.53 2.90 -5.86
N LYS A 201 26.85 2.76 -6.01
CA LYS A 201 27.69 3.71 -6.77
C LYS A 201 27.43 3.65 -8.28
N ILE A 202 27.06 2.48 -8.80
CA ILE A 202 26.73 2.28 -10.22
C ILE A 202 25.29 2.72 -10.50
N ILE A 203 24.37 2.55 -9.54
CA ILE A 203 22.97 3.00 -9.62
C ILE A 203 22.88 4.53 -9.77
N GLN A 204 23.78 5.31 -9.16
CA GLN A 204 23.81 6.76 -9.30
C GLN A 204 24.23 7.24 -10.71
N ALA A 205 24.75 6.37 -11.57
CA ALA A 205 25.34 6.77 -12.84
C ALA A 205 24.44 6.60 -14.09
N GLN A 206 23.35 5.83 -14.03
CA GLN A 206 22.56 5.53 -15.23
C GLN A 206 21.06 5.46 -14.95
N ASN A 207 20.34 6.44 -15.53
CA ASN A 207 18.89 6.52 -15.52
C ASN A 207 18.29 5.40 -16.38
N GLY A 208 17.52 4.53 -15.72
CA GLY A 208 16.61 3.59 -16.36
C GLY A 208 17.20 2.19 -16.52
N PHE A 209 16.82 1.27 -15.61
CA PHE A 209 17.20 -0.13 -15.79
C PHE A 209 16.06 -1.13 -15.59
N GLY A 210 15.96 -2.04 -16.56
CA GLY A 210 15.11 -3.23 -16.56
C GLY A 210 15.82 -4.44 -15.94
N ILE A 211 15.10 -5.55 -15.81
CA ILE A 211 15.54 -6.76 -15.10
C ILE A 211 16.82 -7.37 -15.71
N SER A 212 16.98 -7.28 -17.03
CA SER A 212 18.18 -7.79 -17.73
C SER A 212 19.47 -7.13 -17.26
N THR A 213 19.44 -5.84 -16.94
CA THR A 213 20.63 -5.12 -16.51
C THR A 213 20.95 -5.39 -15.05
N PHE A 214 19.93 -5.58 -14.21
CA PHE A 214 20.16 -6.01 -12.83
C PHE A 214 20.82 -7.39 -12.79
N ILE A 215 20.41 -8.30 -13.68
CA ILE A 215 21.02 -9.63 -13.84
C ILE A 215 22.45 -9.51 -14.38
N SER A 216 22.70 -8.68 -15.41
CA SER A 216 24.07 -8.50 -15.93
C SER A 216 25.01 -7.86 -14.91
N LEU A 217 24.51 -6.92 -14.09
CA LEU A 217 25.27 -6.30 -13.00
C LEU A 217 25.57 -7.30 -11.88
N PHE A 218 24.62 -8.20 -11.58
CA PHE A 218 24.80 -9.27 -10.61
C PHE A 218 25.81 -10.33 -11.08
N GLU A 219 25.75 -10.75 -12.35
CA GLU A 219 26.75 -11.64 -12.96
C GLU A 219 28.14 -11.01 -13.03
N TYR A 220 28.20 -9.70 -13.32
CA TYR A 220 29.46 -8.95 -13.34
C TYR A 220 30.09 -8.86 -11.93
N GLY A 221 29.29 -8.57 -10.90
CA GLY A 221 29.74 -8.57 -9.50
C GLY A 221 30.24 -9.95 -9.04
N LYS A 222 29.54 -11.02 -9.45
CA LYS A 222 29.95 -12.41 -9.18
C LYS A 222 31.32 -12.73 -9.78
N ASN A 223 31.61 -12.26 -11.00
CA ASN A 223 32.91 -12.47 -11.66
C ASN A 223 34.05 -11.68 -11.01
N ILE A 224 33.81 -10.46 -10.51
CA ILE A 224 34.83 -9.67 -9.80
C ILE A 224 35.23 -10.34 -8.47
N VAL A 225 34.25 -10.83 -7.71
CA VAL A 225 34.52 -11.53 -6.45
C VAL A 225 35.26 -12.85 -6.70
N LYS A 226 34.90 -13.58 -7.77
CA LYS A 226 35.58 -14.81 -8.16
C LYS A 226 37.03 -14.59 -8.61
N ASN A 227 37.31 -13.47 -9.27
CA ASN A 227 38.66 -13.10 -9.74
C ASN A 227 39.54 -12.45 -8.66
N LYS A 228 39.00 -12.15 -7.46
CA LYS A 228 39.76 -11.67 -6.30
C LYS A 228 40.19 -12.80 -5.34
N ILE A 229 39.73 -14.03 -5.59
CA ILE A 229 40.00 -15.23 -4.76
C ILE A 229 41.02 -16.17 -5.46
N HIS A 230 41.67 -15.71 -6.53
CA HIS A 230 42.86 -16.36 -7.10
C HIS A 230 44.04 -15.39 -7.18
#